data_AF-A0A967SSE4-F1
#
_entry.id   AF-A0A967SSE4-F1
#
_cell.length_a   1.000
_cell.length_b   1.000
_cell.length_c   1.000
_cell.angle_alpha   90.00
_cell.angle_beta   90.00
_cell.angle_gamma   90.00
#
_symmetry.space_group_name_H-M   'P 1'
#
loop_
_entity.id
_entity.type
_entity.pdbx_description
1 polymer ?
#
loop_
_entity_poly.entity_id
_entity_poly.type
_entity_poly.pdbx_seq_one_letter_code
_entity_poly.pdbx_strand_id
1 'polypeptide(L)'
;RHWANNPPVEGYSPRFGILLDMVGGQNAQFPKEGYSMQFAPGLVNEVWTIADEKGFGDLFIPERGNKISDDHVVINRILGIPTIDIIRYNPDSKGSQFAPYWHTHGDDLSIISKKTLDGVGKTVLELIYNRVNVDD
;
A
#
# COMPACT_ATOMS: atom_id res chain seq x y z
N ARG A 1 -5.44 -3.67 16.10
CA ARG A 1 -4.62 -4.57 16.96
C ARG A 1 -5.28 -5.90 17.31
N HIS A 2 -6.60 -5.99 17.48
CA HIS A 2 -7.26 -7.24 17.91
C HIS A 2 -6.93 -8.45 17.02
N TRP A 3 -7.06 -8.33 15.70
CA TRP A 3 -6.77 -9.41 14.75
C TRP A 3 -5.33 -9.94 14.84
N ALA A 4 -4.34 -9.04 14.96
CA ALA A 4 -2.94 -9.45 15.10
C ALA A 4 -2.64 -10.20 16.41
N ASN A 5 -3.45 -9.99 17.46
CA ASN A 5 -3.34 -10.74 18.72
C ASN A 5 -4.20 -12.01 18.75
N ASN A 6 -5.11 -12.16 17.78
CA ASN A 6 -6.08 -13.25 17.69
C ASN A 6 -6.14 -13.71 16.23
N PRO A 7 -5.07 -14.34 15.71
CA PRO A 7 -5.03 -14.78 14.32
C PRO A 7 -6.22 -15.71 14.02
N PRO A 8 -6.76 -15.66 12.79
CA PRO A 8 -8.02 -16.32 12.45
C PRO A 8 -7.93 -17.85 12.52
N VAL A 9 -6.72 -18.39 12.37
CA VAL A 9 -6.41 -19.82 12.49
C VAL A 9 -5.06 -19.98 13.19
N GLU A 10 -4.89 -21.11 13.88
CA GLU A 10 -3.60 -21.47 14.47
C GLU A 10 -2.54 -21.61 13.38
N GLY A 11 -1.34 -21.09 13.63
CA GLY A 11 -0.24 -21.11 12.66
C GLY A 11 -0.41 -20.17 11.46
N TYR A 12 -1.34 -19.20 11.52
CA TYR A 12 -1.54 -18.23 10.44
C TYR A 12 -0.22 -17.50 10.08
N SER A 13 0.31 -17.80 8.91
CA SER A 13 1.61 -17.29 8.43
C SER A 13 1.61 -17.13 6.91
N PRO A 14 0.88 -16.15 6.35
CA PRO A 14 0.99 -15.82 4.94
C PRO A 14 2.40 -15.29 4.62
N ARG A 15 2.85 -15.49 3.37
CA ARG A 15 4.17 -15.05 2.90
C ARG A 15 4.38 -13.53 3.06
N PHE A 16 3.33 -12.76 2.81
CA PHE A 16 3.29 -11.31 3.00
C PHE A 16 1.85 -10.79 3.03
N GLY A 17 1.67 -9.50 3.31
CA GLY A 17 0.41 -8.77 3.18
C GLY A 17 0.57 -7.46 2.39
N ILE A 18 -0.55 -6.97 1.85
CA ILE A 18 -0.65 -5.67 1.19
C ILE A 18 -1.89 -4.98 1.74
N LEU A 19 -1.69 -3.86 2.43
CA LEU A 19 -2.74 -2.94 2.81
C LEU A 19 -2.95 -1.95 1.64
N LEU A 20 -4.23 -1.69 1.32
CA LEU A 20 -4.63 -0.68 0.36
C LEU A 20 -5.44 0.38 1.11
N ASP A 21 -4.88 1.57 1.30
CA ASP A 21 -5.59 2.68 1.95
C ASP A 21 -5.65 3.93 1.06
N MET A 22 -6.83 4.54 0.96
CA MET A 22 -7.08 5.73 0.14
C MET A 22 -6.63 5.60 -1.35
N VAL A 23 -6.74 4.41 -1.95
CA VAL A 23 -6.25 4.11 -3.31
C VAL A 23 -7.19 4.55 -4.45
N GLY A 24 -8.28 5.25 -4.14
CA GLY A 24 -9.31 5.61 -5.12
C GLY A 24 -9.25 7.04 -5.66
N GLY A 25 -8.54 7.93 -4.98
CA GLY A 25 -8.59 9.37 -5.26
C GLY A 25 -8.04 9.76 -6.63
N GLN A 26 -8.59 10.83 -7.21
CA GLN A 26 -8.01 11.52 -8.36
C GLN A 26 -6.60 12.04 -8.03
N ASN A 27 -5.71 11.96 -9.01
CA ASN A 27 -4.31 12.44 -8.92
C ASN A 27 -3.56 11.87 -7.70
N ALA A 28 -3.90 10.64 -7.29
CA ALA A 28 -3.20 9.98 -6.21
C ALA A 28 -1.76 9.66 -6.63
N GLN A 29 -0.86 9.81 -5.68
CA GLN A 29 0.52 9.34 -5.76
C GLN A 29 0.81 8.53 -4.51
N PHE A 30 1.52 7.43 -4.71
CA PHE A 30 1.90 6.43 -3.73
C PHE A 30 3.43 6.41 -3.63
N PRO A 31 4.03 7.14 -2.68
CA PRO A 31 5.44 6.98 -2.35
C PRO A 31 5.69 5.68 -1.57
N LYS A 32 6.93 5.23 -1.55
CA LYS A 32 7.36 4.03 -0.81
C LYS A 32 7.28 4.29 0.69
N GLU A 33 6.21 3.84 1.32
CA GLU A 33 5.90 4.11 2.73
C GLU A 33 7.02 3.64 3.68
N GLY A 34 7.30 4.45 4.71
CA GLY A 34 8.50 4.30 5.53
C GLY A 34 8.56 3.03 6.38
N TYR A 35 7.46 2.55 6.96
CA TYR A 35 7.42 1.27 7.67
C TYR A 35 7.42 0.08 6.71
N SER A 36 6.75 0.19 5.57
CA SER A 36 6.77 -0.79 4.50
C SER A 36 8.19 -1.02 4.00
N MET A 37 8.94 0.06 3.78
CA MET A 37 10.37 -0.01 3.43
C MET A 37 11.26 -0.48 4.58
N GLN A 38 10.82 -0.37 5.84
CA GLN A 38 11.55 -0.86 7.00
C GLN A 38 11.37 -2.38 7.15
N PHE A 39 10.15 -2.90 6.98
CA PHE A 39 9.83 -4.30 7.25
C PHE A 39 9.82 -5.20 6.01
N ALA A 40 9.50 -4.66 4.83
CA ALA A 40 9.33 -5.43 3.59
C ALA A 40 9.90 -4.70 2.34
N PRO A 41 11.16 -4.21 2.36
CA PRO A 41 11.71 -3.42 1.25
C PRO A 41 11.74 -4.17 -0.09
N GLY A 42 11.94 -5.51 -0.06
CA GLY A 42 11.90 -6.33 -1.28
C GLY A 42 10.53 -6.31 -1.94
N LEU A 43 9.46 -6.51 -1.15
CA LEU A 43 8.08 -6.48 -1.64
C LEU A 43 7.69 -5.07 -2.15
N VAL A 44 8.08 -4.01 -1.45
CA VAL A 44 7.84 -2.64 -1.93
C VAL A 44 8.51 -2.41 -3.28
N ASN A 45 9.77 -2.80 -3.43
CA ASN A 45 10.48 -2.60 -4.69
C ASN A 45 9.83 -3.40 -5.84
N GLU A 46 9.44 -4.65 -5.60
CA GLU A 46 8.75 -5.47 -6.61
C GLU A 46 7.43 -4.83 -7.06
N VAL A 47 6.59 -4.37 -6.12
CA VAL A 47 5.31 -3.71 -6.45
C VAL A 47 5.53 -2.45 -7.28
N TRP A 48 6.53 -1.63 -6.94
CA TRP A 48 6.84 -0.41 -7.69
C TRP A 48 7.45 -0.72 -9.07
N THR A 49 8.26 -1.79 -9.18
CA THR A 49 8.77 -2.27 -10.48
C THR A 49 7.62 -2.71 -11.38
N ILE A 50 6.68 -3.50 -10.86
CA ILE A 50 5.50 -3.94 -11.61
C ILE A 50 4.67 -2.74 -12.08
N ALA A 51 4.47 -1.74 -11.21
CA ALA A 51 3.73 -0.54 -11.55
C ALA A 51 4.40 0.22 -12.71
N ASP A 52 5.72 0.39 -12.65
CA ASP A 52 6.51 1.03 -13.70
C ASP A 52 6.42 0.26 -15.04
N GLU A 53 6.62 -1.07 -15.01
CA GLU A 53 6.51 -1.95 -16.18
C GLU A 53 5.13 -1.88 -16.86
N LYS A 54 4.07 -1.63 -16.08
CA LYS A 54 2.69 -1.46 -16.58
C LYS A 54 2.33 -0.03 -16.98
N GLY A 55 3.25 0.92 -16.85
CA GLY A 55 3.02 2.33 -17.20
C GLY A 55 2.25 3.11 -16.13
N PHE A 56 2.33 2.71 -14.86
CA PHE A 56 1.72 3.37 -13.71
C PHE A 56 2.73 4.10 -12.81
N GLY A 57 3.94 4.39 -13.30
CA GLY A 57 4.98 5.12 -12.55
C GLY A 57 4.55 6.50 -12.04
N ASP A 58 3.61 7.17 -12.73
CA ASP A 58 3.02 8.43 -12.26
C ASP A 58 2.17 8.28 -10.99
N LEU A 59 1.59 7.08 -10.77
CA LEU A 59 0.85 6.74 -9.56
C LEU A 59 1.82 6.21 -8.48
N PHE A 60 2.73 5.32 -8.84
CA PHE A 60 3.68 4.68 -7.92
C PHE A 60 5.04 5.37 -7.98
N ILE A 61 5.17 6.49 -7.28
CA ILE A 61 6.38 7.32 -7.34
C ILE A 61 7.56 6.61 -6.62
N PRO A 62 8.76 6.52 -7.24
CA PRO A 62 9.88 5.72 -6.73
C PRO A 62 10.65 6.42 -5.59
N GLU A 63 9.96 7.24 -4.80
CA GLU A 63 10.54 8.04 -3.72
C GLU A 63 10.21 7.42 -2.37
N ARG A 64 11.16 7.48 -1.43
CA ARG A 64 10.89 7.09 -0.03
C ARG A 64 10.03 8.16 0.62
N GLY A 65 8.89 7.75 1.15
CA GLY A 65 8.03 8.63 1.91
C GLY A 65 8.20 8.50 3.42
N ASN A 66 7.35 9.21 4.15
CA ASN A 66 7.29 9.21 5.61
C ASN A 66 6.76 7.88 6.17
N LYS A 67 7.02 7.65 7.46
CA LYS A 67 6.46 6.52 8.21
C LYS A 67 5.02 6.82 8.63
N ILE A 68 4.06 6.07 8.11
CA ILE A 68 2.64 6.21 8.40
C ILE A 68 2.19 5.11 9.34
N SER A 69 1.58 5.49 10.47
CA SER A 69 1.04 4.51 11.41
C SER A 69 -0.30 3.99 10.89
N ASP A 70 -0.27 2.81 10.29
CA ASP A 70 -1.46 2.11 9.79
C ASP A 70 -1.50 0.64 10.25
N ASP A 71 -2.51 -0.11 9.81
CA ASP A 71 -2.78 -1.49 10.21
C ASP A 71 -1.59 -2.42 9.91
N HIS A 72 -0.87 -2.19 8.80
CA HIS A 72 0.32 -2.98 8.45
C HIS A 72 1.40 -2.92 9.53
N VAL A 73 1.54 -1.80 10.25
CA VAL A 73 2.56 -1.65 11.30
C VAL A 73 2.33 -2.64 12.43
N VAL A 74 1.07 -2.85 12.80
CA VAL A 74 0.70 -3.79 13.85
C VAL A 74 0.93 -5.23 13.38
N ILE A 75 0.57 -5.55 12.15
CA ILE A 75 0.78 -6.88 11.56
C ILE A 75 2.27 -7.21 11.51
N ASN A 76 3.10 -6.30 11.00
CA ASN A 76 4.56 -6.47 10.96
C ASN A 76 5.16 -6.67 12.36
N ARG A 77 4.74 -5.88 13.35
CA ARG A 77 5.36 -5.90 14.70
C ARG A 77 4.94 -7.09 15.55
N ILE A 78 3.69 -7.54 15.44
CA ILE A 78 3.13 -8.58 16.32
C ILE A 78 3.25 -9.95 15.68
N LEU A 79 2.88 -10.07 14.40
CA LEU A 79 2.87 -11.36 13.71
C LEU A 79 4.15 -11.63 12.91
N GLY A 80 4.99 -10.62 12.69
CA GLY A 80 6.20 -10.76 11.89
C GLY A 80 5.92 -11.00 10.40
N ILE A 81 4.68 -10.83 9.94
CA ILE A 81 4.29 -10.98 8.53
C ILE A 81 4.71 -9.72 7.78
N PRO A 82 5.61 -9.82 6.78
CA PRO A 82 6.01 -8.68 5.96
C PRO A 82 4.78 -8.07 5.28
N THR A 83 4.38 -6.87 5.69
CA THR A 83 3.17 -6.21 5.18
C THR A 83 3.50 -4.80 4.71
N ILE A 84 3.15 -4.47 3.46
CA ILE A 84 3.31 -3.13 2.92
C ILE A 84 1.99 -2.39 2.92
N ASP A 85 2.07 -1.07 2.77
CA ASP A 85 0.93 -0.19 2.62
C ASP A 85 1.05 0.64 1.33
N ILE A 86 0.04 0.54 0.47
CA ILE A 86 -0.14 1.38 -0.71
C ILE A 86 -1.13 2.46 -0.32
N ILE A 87 -0.59 3.61 0.10
CA ILE A 87 -1.38 4.71 0.66
C ILE A 87 -1.12 6.03 -0.04
N ARG A 88 -2.21 6.80 -0.26
CA ARG A 88 -2.10 8.16 -0.80
C ARG A 88 -1.65 9.15 0.28
N TYR A 89 -0.44 9.68 0.13
CA TYR A 89 0.01 10.87 0.87
C TYR A 89 1.12 11.63 0.13
N ASN A 90 1.32 12.89 0.52
CA ASN A 90 2.40 13.75 0.02
C ASN A 90 3.49 13.88 1.11
N PRO A 91 4.70 13.30 0.91
CA PRO A 91 5.75 13.33 1.91
C PRO A 91 6.34 14.73 2.14
N ASP A 92 6.22 15.64 1.16
CA ASP A 92 6.74 17.01 1.22
C ASP A 92 5.73 18.04 1.74
N SER A 93 4.53 17.61 2.10
CA SER A 93 3.49 18.52 2.59
C SER A 93 3.92 19.18 3.89
N LYS A 94 3.84 20.52 3.94
CA LYS A 94 4.06 21.32 5.15
C LYS A 94 2.83 21.35 6.09
N GLY A 95 1.71 20.75 5.66
CA GLY A 95 0.46 20.67 6.40
C GLY A 95 0.02 19.22 6.60
N SER A 96 -1.26 18.91 6.38
CA SER A 96 -1.70 17.51 6.32
C SER A 96 -0.94 16.79 5.21
N GLN A 97 -0.38 15.62 5.54
CA GLN A 97 0.29 14.78 4.55
C GLN A 97 -0.73 14.05 3.66
N PHE A 98 -1.96 13.89 4.13
CA PHE A 98 -3.02 13.23 3.38
C PHE A 98 -3.74 14.18 2.42
N ALA A 99 -4.52 13.59 1.52
CA ALA A 99 -5.29 14.37 0.56
C ALA A 99 -6.29 15.32 1.27
N PRO A 100 -6.64 16.47 0.67
CA PRO A 100 -7.51 17.47 1.30
C PRO A 100 -8.90 16.96 1.71
N TYR A 101 -9.38 15.89 1.09
CA TYR A 101 -10.66 15.26 1.40
C TYR A 101 -10.61 14.31 2.61
N TRP A 102 -9.43 13.90 3.05
CA TRP A 102 -9.26 12.95 4.16
C TRP A 102 -9.96 13.42 5.43
N HIS A 103 -10.80 12.56 6.01
CA HIS A 103 -11.63 12.85 7.19
C HIS A 103 -12.57 14.07 7.01
N THR A 104 -13.07 14.29 5.80
CA THR A 104 -14.05 15.34 5.51
C THR A 104 -15.29 14.75 4.82
N HIS A 105 -16.38 15.52 4.78
CA HIS A 105 -17.53 15.16 3.95
C HIS A 105 -17.26 15.17 2.44
N GLY A 106 -16.11 15.72 2.00
CA GLY A 106 -15.68 15.68 0.61
C GLY A 106 -14.99 14.37 0.20
N ASP A 107 -14.81 13.42 1.12
CA ASP A 107 -14.45 12.04 0.79
C ASP A 107 -15.69 11.29 0.30
N ASP A 108 -16.08 11.55 -0.94
CA ASP A 108 -17.25 10.99 -1.59
C ASP A 108 -16.93 10.48 -3.01
N LEU A 109 -17.93 9.98 -3.74
CA LEU A 109 -17.71 9.40 -5.07
C LEU A 109 -17.17 10.40 -6.11
N SER A 110 -17.32 11.71 -5.90
CA SER A 110 -16.87 12.73 -6.85
C SER A 110 -15.34 12.80 -6.96
N ILE A 111 -14.62 12.41 -5.90
CA ILE A 111 -13.14 12.38 -5.88
C ILE A 111 -12.57 11.08 -6.43
N ILE A 112 -13.39 10.07 -6.69
CA ILE A 112 -12.94 8.73 -7.09
C ILE A 112 -12.57 8.70 -8.58
N SER A 113 -11.44 8.08 -8.87
CA SER A 113 -10.87 7.92 -10.21
C SER A 113 -10.78 6.45 -10.57
N LYS A 114 -11.53 6.03 -11.60
CA LYS A 114 -11.42 4.69 -12.17
C LYS A 114 -10.00 4.39 -12.67
N LYS A 115 -9.28 5.40 -13.17
CA LYS A 115 -7.88 5.25 -13.61
C LYS A 115 -6.95 4.92 -12.44
N THR A 116 -7.15 5.55 -11.28
CA THR A 116 -6.35 5.27 -10.08
C THR A 116 -6.61 3.83 -9.60
N LEU A 117 -7.89 3.45 -9.50
CA LEU A 117 -8.29 2.11 -9.10
C LEU A 117 -7.75 1.04 -10.07
N ASP A 118 -7.81 1.29 -11.38
CA ASP A 118 -7.27 0.39 -12.40
C ASP A 118 -5.75 0.21 -12.28
N GLY A 119 -5.00 1.30 -12.05
CA GLY A 119 -3.54 1.24 -11.89
C GLY A 119 -3.12 0.44 -10.66
N VAL A 120 -3.78 0.67 -9.52
CA VAL A 120 -3.52 -0.09 -8.29
C VAL A 120 -3.92 -1.55 -8.45
N GLY A 121 -5.13 -1.79 -8.97
CA GLY A 121 -5.65 -3.14 -9.19
C GLY A 121 -4.77 -3.98 -10.12
N LYS A 122 -4.38 -3.45 -11.28
CA LYS A 122 -3.52 -4.16 -12.25
C LYS A 122 -2.12 -4.43 -11.70
N THR A 123 -1.57 -3.54 -10.89
CA THR A 123 -0.27 -3.72 -10.25
C THR A 123 -0.33 -4.88 -9.25
N VAL A 124 -1.33 -4.88 -8.36
CA VAL A 124 -1.51 -5.94 -7.35
C VAL A 124 -1.83 -7.28 -8.01
N LEU A 125 -2.69 -7.29 -9.05
CA LEU A 125 -3.03 -8.51 -9.79
C LEU A 125 -1.79 -9.15 -10.42
N GLU A 126 -0.92 -8.37 -11.05
CA GLU A 126 0.31 -8.90 -11.65
C GLU A 126 1.23 -9.53 -10.62
N LEU A 127 1.39 -8.89 -9.45
CA LEU A 127 2.17 -9.47 -8.37
C LEU A 127 1.63 -10.86 -8.01
N ILE A 128 0.34 -10.95 -7.65
CA ILE A 128 -0.23 -12.17 -7.09
C ILE A 128 -0.42 -13.29 -8.11
N TYR A 129 -0.64 -12.97 -9.39
CA TYR A 129 -0.86 -13.98 -10.44
C TYR A 129 0.43 -14.42 -11.14
N ASN A 130 1.42 -13.55 -11.26
CA ASN A 130 2.57 -13.79 -12.16
C ASN A 130 3.95 -13.67 -11.51
N ARG A 131 4.07 -13.07 -10.33
CA ARG A 131 5.37 -12.80 -9.68
C ARG A 131 5.58 -13.58 -8.38
N VAL A 132 4.52 -14.13 -7.80
CA VAL A 132 4.59 -15.02 -6.64
C VAL A 132 4.66 -16.48 -7.12
N ASN A 133 5.83 -17.11 -7.00
CA ASN A 133 5.97 -18.54 -7.23
C ASN A 133 5.27 -19.33 -6.10
N VAL A 134 4.38 -20.25 -6.47
CA VAL A 134 3.59 -21.05 -5.51
C VAL A 134 4.41 -22.21 -4.92
N ASP A 135 5.60 -22.47 -5.45
CA ASP A 135 6.44 -23.64 -5.10
C ASP A 135 7.46 -23.40 -3.98
N ASP A 136 7.44 -22.22 -3.32
CA ASP A 136 8.24 -21.92 -2.11
C ASP A 136 7.44 -22.12 -0.80
#